data_AF-A0A3D3JPK5-F1
#
_entry.id   AF-A0A3D3JPK5-F1
#
_cell.length_a   1.000
_cell.length_b   1.000
_cell.length_c   1.000
_cell.angle_alpha   90.00
_cell.angle_beta   90.00
_cell.angle_gamma   90.00
#
_symmetry.space_group_name_H-M   'P 1'
#
loop_
_entity.id
_entity.type
_entity.pdbx_description
1 polymer ?
#
loop_
_entity_poly.entity_id
_entity_poly.type
_entity_poly.pdbx_seq_one_letter_code
_entity_poly.pdbx_strand_id
1 'polypeptide(L)' 'EFGYVDADNRVICRLDVVQGEFSKVTAASKEVLLIVESTDAMSAERQQQVAGEAIGLIQTCCGGTAERID' A
#
# COMPACT_ATOMS: atom_id res chain seq x y z
N GLU A 1 -2.52 -12.21 15.59
CA GLU A 1 -3.05 -11.61 14.34
C GLU A 1 -2.46 -10.21 14.25
N PHE A 2 -1.78 -9.88 13.15
CA PHE A 2 -1.25 -8.53 12.93
C PHE A 2 -2.17 -7.81 11.95
N GLY A 3 -2.27 -6.49 12.06
CA GLY A 3 -3.09 -5.70 11.16
C GLY A 3 -2.70 -4.23 11.21
N TYR A 4 -2.98 -3.55 10.10
CA TYR A 4 -2.85 -2.10 10.00
C TYR A 4 -4.05 -1.45 10.67
N VAL A 5 -3.79 -0.45 11.50
CA VAL A 5 -4.83 0.37 12.14
C VAL A 5 -4.63 1.83 11.76
N ASP A 6 -5.73 2.57 11.67
CA ASP A 6 -5.65 4.03 11.53
C ASP A 6 -5.43 4.72 12.88
N ALA A 7 -5.36 6.05 12.86
CA ALA A 7 -5.16 6.88 14.05
C ALA A 7 -6.28 6.72 15.11
N ASP A 8 -7.46 6.25 14.70
CA ASP A 8 -8.62 6.01 15.57
C ASP A 8 -8.70 4.54 16.05
N ASN A 9 -7.64 3.74 15.83
CA ASN A 9 -7.58 2.31 16.11
C ASN A 9 -8.59 1.44 15.33
N ARG A 10 -9.07 1.91 14.18
CA ARG A 10 -9.90 1.08 13.29
C ARG A 10 -9.01 0.20 12.43
N VAL A 11 -9.37 -1.07 12.29
CA VAL A 11 -8.61 -2.02 11.46
C VAL A 11 -8.77 -1.68 9.98
N ILE A 12 -7.67 -1.29 9.35
CA ILE A 12 -7.54 -1.02 7.91
C ILE A 12 -7.40 -2.34 7.14
N CYS A 13 -6.48 -3.20 7.54
CA CYS A 13 -6.23 -4.48 6.86
C CYS A 13 -5.67 -5.51 7.84
N ARG A 14 -6.16 -6.75 7.75
CA ARG A 14 -5.64 -7.92 8.48
C ARG A 14 -4.70 -8.69 7.57
N LEU A 15 -3.42 -8.30 7.50
CA LEU A 15 -2.30 -9.03 6.88
C LEU A 15 -2.71 -9.76 5.58
N ASP A 16 -3.22 -9.00 4.61
CA ASP A 16 -3.71 -9.42 3.29
C ASP A 16 -4.92 -10.38 3.26
N VAL A 17 -5.53 -10.69 4.39
CA VAL A 17 -6.73 -11.54 4.47
C VAL A 17 -7.99 -10.74 4.19
N VAL A 18 -8.16 -9.60 4.87
CA VAL A 18 -9.36 -8.75 4.78
C VAL A 18 -9.01 -7.29 4.96
N GLN A 19 -9.35 -6.46 3.97
CA GLN A 19 -9.32 -5.00 4.06
C GLN A 19 -10.67 -4.45 4.52
N GLY A 20 -10.66 -3.51 5.47
CA GLY A 20 -11.85 -2.81 5.94
C GLY A 20 -12.46 -1.93 4.85
N GLU A 21 -13.77 -2.04 4.63
CA GLU A 21 -14.49 -1.35 3.53
C GLU A 21 -14.22 0.16 3.46
N PHE A 22 -14.14 0.82 4.61
CA PHE A 22 -13.93 2.27 4.70
C PHE A 22 -12.56 2.73 4.17
N SER A 23 -11.58 1.83 4.05
CA SER A 23 -10.21 2.12 3.63
C SER A 23 -9.92 1.80 2.17
N LYS A 24 -10.89 1.24 1.44
CA LYS A 24 -10.70 0.85 0.05
C LYS A 24 -10.60 2.07 -0.85
N VAL A 25 -9.75 1.96 -1.87
CA VAL A 25 -9.66 2.96 -2.94
C VAL A 25 -10.96 2.96 -3.73
N THR A 26 -11.50 4.15 -4.01
CA THR A 26 -12.70 4.34 -4.82
C THR A 26 -12.42 5.31 -5.97
N ALA A 27 -13.37 5.47 -6.89
CA ALA A 27 -13.26 6.47 -7.96
C ALA A 27 -13.13 7.92 -7.45
N ALA A 28 -13.53 8.19 -6.22
CA ALA A 28 -13.41 9.51 -5.60
C ALA A 28 -12.02 9.74 -4.96
N SER A 29 -11.22 8.68 -4.75
CA SER A 29 -9.90 8.77 -4.11
C SER A 29 -8.95 9.65 -4.92
N LYS A 30 -8.15 10.45 -4.20
CA LYS A 30 -7.13 11.37 -4.76
C LYS A 30 -5.75 11.09 -4.20
N GLU A 31 -5.69 10.75 -2.92
CA GLU A 31 -4.49 10.32 -2.22
C GLU A 31 -4.65 8.84 -1.84
N VAL A 32 -3.60 8.04 -2.00
CA VAL A 32 -3.60 6.62 -1.68
C VAL A 32 -2.34 6.25 -0.92
N LEU A 33 -2.47 5.32 0.04
CA LEU A 33 -1.34 4.69 0.70
C LEU A 33 -1.08 3.34 0.05
N LEU A 34 0.12 3.16 -0.51
CA LEU A 34 0.57 1.87 -1.02
C LEU A 34 1.42 1.17 0.05
N ILE A 35 0.96 0.02 0.52
CA ILE A 35 1.69 -0.83 1.45
C ILE A 35 2.28 -2.00 0.67
N VAL A 36 3.61 -2.20 0.76
CA VAL A 36 4.32 -3.30 0.10
C VAL A 36 5.02 -4.14 1.15
N GLU A 37 4.43 -5.30 1.46
CA GLU A 37 4.99 -6.27 2.41
C GLU A 37 5.63 -7.44 1.66
N SER A 38 6.65 -8.04 2.27
CA SER A 38 7.24 -9.27 1.81
C SER A 38 7.69 -10.13 2.99
N THR A 39 7.70 -11.44 2.80
CA THR A 39 8.33 -12.35 3.76
C THR A 39 9.85 -12.33 3.62
N ASP A 40 10.54 -12.94 4.57
CA ASP A 40 12.01 -13.10 4.57
C ASP A 40 12.55 -13.88 3.34
N ALA A 41 11.67 -14.47 2.53
CA ALA A 41 12.04 -15.11 1.28
C ALA A 41 12.37 -14.10 0.15
N MET A 42 11.95 -12.84 0.28
CA MET A 42 12.25 -11.78 -0.68
C MET A 42 13.37 -10.88 -0.15
N SER A 43 14.36 -10.55 -1.00
CA SER A 43 15.38 -9.58 -0.62
C SER A 43 14.79 -8.17 -0.51
N ALA A 44 15.36 -7.36 0.38
CA ALA A 44 15.00 -5.96 0.50
C ALA A 44 15.14 -5.22 -0.85
N GLU A 45 16.19 -5.49 -1.62
CA GLU A 45 16.38 -4.90 -2.96
C GLU A 45 15.23 -5.24 -3.91
N ARG A 46 14.75 -6.50 -3.90
CA ARG A 46 13.62 -6.90 -4.74
C ARG A 46 12.31 -6.26 -4.28
N GLN A 47 12.09 -6.15 -2.97
CA GLN A 47 10.92 -5.46 -2.41
C GLN A 47 10.92 -3.98 -2.84
N GLN A 48 12.08 -3.32 -2.78
CA GLN A 48 12.27 -1.94 -3.21
C GLN A 48 11.98 -1.77 -4.71
N GLN A 49 12.47 -2.70 -5.54
CA GLN A 49 12.20 -2.72 -6.97
C GLN A 49 10.69 -2.86 -7.26
N VAL A 50 10.01 -3.79 -6.59
CA VAL A 50 8.55 -4.00 -6.78
C VAL A 50 7.76 -2.75 -6.38
N ALA A 51 8.13 -2.10 -5.26
CA ALA A 51 7.51 -0.84 -4.86
C ALA A 51 7.69 0.25 -5.92
N GLY A 52 8.90 0.37 -6.50
CA GLY A 52 9.19 1.31 -7.58
C GLY A 52 8.41 1.01 -8.86
N GLU A 53 8.31 -0.26 -9.26
CA GLU A 53 7.53 -0.71 -10.42
C GLU A 53 6.04 -0.39 -10.24
N ALA A 54 5.48 -0.64 -9.05
CA ALA A 54 4.09 -0.32 -8.73
C ALA A 54 3.81 1.19 -8.78
N ILE A 55 4.70 2.01 -8.19
CA ILE A 55 4.62 3.47 -8.27
C ILE A 55 4.66 3.94 -9.73
N GLY A 56 5.60 3.44 -10.52
CA GLY A 56 5.73 3.81 -11.93
C GLY A 56 4.49 3.48 -12.75
N LEU A 57 3.87 2.32 -12.50
CA LEU A 57 2.60 1.94 -13.14
C LEU A 57 1.45 2.87 -12.73
N ILE A 58 1.32 3.19 -11.44
CA ILE A 58 0.28 4.11 -10.96
C ILE A 58 0.47 5.48 -11.59
N GLN A 59 1.69 6.02 -11.60
CA GLN A 59 1.98 7.33 -12.20
C GLN A 59 1.71 7.35 -13.70
N THR A 60 2.03 6.27 -14.40
CA THR A 60 1.79 6.16 -15.85
C THR A 60 0.30 6.09 -16.18
N CYS A 61 -0.47 5.31 -15.42
CA CYS A 61 -1.88 5.03 -15.72
C CYS A 61 -2.84 6.05 -15.10
N CYS A 62 -2.49 6.62 -13.95
CA CYS A 62 -3.35 7.48 -13.14
C CYS A 62 -2.81 8.91 -12.97
N GLY A 63 -1.53 9.15 -13.31
CA GLY A 63 -0.84 10.40 -13.04
C GLY A 63 -0.42 10.54 -11.57
N GLY A 64 -0.09 11.77 -11.17
CA GLY A 64 0.26 12.12 -9.79
C GLY A 64 1.74 11.93 -9.43
N THR A 65 2.02 12.10 -8.14
CA THR A 65 3.36 11.98 -7.54
C THR A 65 3.32 10.95 -6.41
N ALA A 66 4.47 10.35 -6.12
CA ALA A 66 4.61 9.44 -4.98
C ALA A 66 5.69 9.95 -4.04
N GLU A 67 5.42 9.85 -2.75
CA GLU A 67 6.38 10.05 -1.67
C GLU A 67 6.56 8.71 -0.96
N ARG A 68 7.82 8.38 -0.65
CA ARG A 68 8.15 7.18 0.11
C ARG A 68 8.32 7.57 1.58
N ILE A 69 7.63 6.85 2.45
CA ILE A 69 7.74 7.00 3.90
C ILE A 69 8.51 5.78 4.41
N ASP A 70 9.69 6.01 4.95
CA ASP A 70 10.58 5.00 5.54
C ASP A 70 10.48 4.99 7.07
#